data_AF-A0A059WL35-F1
#
_entry.id   AF-A0A059WL35-F1
#
_cell.length_a   1.000
_cell.length_b   1.000
_cell.length_c   1.000
_cell.angle_alpha   90.00
_cell.angle_beta   90.00
_cell.angle_gamma   90.00
#
_symmetry.space_group_name_H-M   'P 1'
#
loop_
_entity.id
_entity.type
_entity.pdbx_description
1 polymer ?
#
loop_
_entity_poly.entity_id
_entity_poly.type
_entity_poly.pdbx_seq_one_letter_code
_entity_poly.pdbx_strand_id
1 'polypeptide(L)'
;GFLVLARAGSGLVLLLLALVVSLAAVWFGADRWCVRPLRYIQDFAGKISRGDVADFVPPRPWTPELTAVGEGVTTMAAAITSREAELRAGLEQRDHMLREIHHRVKNNLQMISSLLNLQAGEIRSPRIRRYFGDAQNRVLTLSILHRHLYERTSWSLVDFQRFISDRR
;
A
#
# COMPACT_ATOMS: atom_id res chain seq x y z
N GLY A 1 51.35 -38.99 -44.13
CA GLY A 1 51.29 -38.32 -42.81
C GLY A 1 50.63 -36.95 -42.88
N PHE A 2 51.25 -35.98 -43.54
CA PHE A 2 50.88 -34.55 -43.47
C PHE A 2 49.49 -34.19 -44.05
N LEU A 3 49.09 -34.79 -45.18
CA LEU A 3 47.78 -34.55 -45.81
C LEU A 3 46.57 -35.08 -45.03
N VAL A 4 46.77 -36.12 -44.21
CA VAL A 4 45.71 -36.70 -43.35
C VAL A 4 45.50 -35.84 -42.11
N LEU A 5 46.59 -35.31 -41.53
CA LEU A 5 46.53 -34.38 -40.40
C LEU A 5 45.84 -33.05 -40.78
N ALA A 6 46.13 -32.53 -41.98
CA ALA A 6 45.51 -31.30 -42.49
C ALA A 6 44.00 -31.47 -42.75
N ARG A 7 43.57 -32.62 -43.31
CA ARG A 7 42.15 -32.94 -43.51
C ARG A 7 41.41 -33.16 -42.18
N ALA A 8 42.06 -33.80 -41.20
CA ALA A 8 41.50 -34.00 -39.85
C ALA A 8 41.29 -32.66 -39.13
N GLY A 9 42.23 -31.71 -39.27
CA GLY A 9 42.11 -30.36 -38.72
C GLY A 9 40.91 -29.58 -39.29
N SER A 10 40.69 -29.65 -40.61
CA SER A 10 39.54 -28.98 -41.23
C SER A 10 38.18 -29.55 -40.80
N GLY A 11 38.08 -30.87 -40.60
CA GLY A 11 36.84 -31.50 -40.11
C GLY A 11 36.50 -31.09 -38.68
N LEU A 12 37.51 -31.03 -37.81
CA LEU A 12 37.34 -30.60 -36.42
C LEU A 12 36.92 -29.14 -36.31
N VAL A 13 37.49 -28.25 -37.13
CA VAL A 13 37.09 -26.84 -37.17
C VAL A 13 35.63 -26.67 -37.58
N LEU A 14 35.17 -27.41 -38.60
CA LEU A 14 33.77 -27.36 -39.03
C LEU A 14 32.80 -27.86 -37.95
N LEU A 15 33.16 -28.93 -37.23
CA LEU A 15 32.36 -29.45 -36.12
C LEU A 15 32.27 -28.46 -34.96
N LEU A 16 33.39 -27.82 -34.60
CA LEU A 16 33.39 -26.78 -33.58
C LEU A 16 32.55 -25.57 -33.99
N LEU A 17 32.63 -25.15 -35.24
CA LEU A 17 31.84 -24.03 -35.75
C LEU A 17 30.34 -24.35 -35.75
N ALA A 18 29.96 -25.56 -36.17
CA ALA A 18 28.57 -26.02 -36.11
C ALA A 18 28.04 -26.07 -34.67
N LEU A 19 28.86 -26.53 -33.71
CA LEU A 19 28.51 -26.55 -32.29
C LEU A 19 28.28 -25.13 -31.77
N VAL A 20 29.17 -24.19 -32.09
CA VAL A 20 29.04 -22.78 -31.67
C VAL A 20 27.78 -22.16 -32.25
N VAL A 21 27.48 -22.40 -33.53
CA VAL A 21 26.25 -21.90 -34.17
C VAL A 21 25.00 -22.49 -33.51
N SER A 22 25.01 -23.80 -33.21
CA SER A 22 23.91 -24.46 -32.52
C SER A 22 23.67 -23.87 -31.13
N LEU A 23 24.74 -23.70 -30.33
CA LEU A 23 24.66 -23.08 -29.01
C LEU A 23 24.17 -21.63 -29.09
N ALA A 24 24.66 -20.86 -30.06
CA ALA A 24 24.21 -19.49 -30.28
C ALA A 24 22.73 -19.42 -30.66
N ALA A 25 22.25 -20.34 -31.52
CA ALA A 25 20.84 -20.42 -31.91
C ALA A 25 19.94 -20.78 -30.71
N VAL A 26 20.35 -21.75 -29.88
CA VAL A 26 19.63 -22.11 -28.65
C VAL A 26 19.60 -20.95 -27.67
N TRP A 27 20.74 -20.29 -27.43
CA TRP A 27 20.83 -19.13 -26.55
C TRP A 27 19.95 -17.98 -27.05
N PHE A 28 19.98 -17.68 -28.34
CA PHE A 28 19.16 -16.63 -28.94
C PHE A 28 17.66 -16.95 -28.84
N GLY A 29 17.28 -18.21 -29.07
CA GLY A 29 15.91 -18.68 -28.87
C GLY A 29 15.46 -18.52 -27.42
N ALA A 30 16.28 -18.96 -26.46
CA ALA A 30 15.99 -18.88 -25.03
C ALA A 30 15.88 -17.42 -24.55
N ASP A 31 16.82 -16.54 -24.92
CA ASP A 31 16.75 -15.12 -24.53
C ASP A 31 15.50 -14.46 -25.12
N ARG A 32 15.28 -14.66 -26.42
CA ARG A 32 14.21 -13.97 -27.13
C ARG A 32 12.84 -14.48 -26.72
N TRP A 33 12.64 -15.78 -26.54
CA TRP A 33 11.33 -16.39 -26.29
C TRP A 33 10.99 -16.62 -24.82
N CYS A 34 11.97 -16.83 -23.94
CA CYS A 34 11.70 -17.10 -22.52
C CYS A 34 12.13 -15.93 -21.63
N VAL A 35 13.38 -15.49 -21.75
CA VAL A 35 13.97 -14.55 -20.78
C VAL A 35 13.41 -13.14 -20.94
N ARG A 36 13.28 -12.63 -22.17
CA ARG A 36 12.74 -11.28 -22.41
C ARG A 36 11.28 -11.11 -21.96
N PRO A 37 10.34 -12.03 -22.29
CA PRO A 37 8.98 -11.95 -21.77
C PRO A 37 8.91 -12.01 -20.25
N LEU A 38 9.71 -12.88 -19.61
CA LEU A 38 9.71 -12.99 -18.15
C LEU A 38 10.19 -11.68 -17.48
N ARG A 39 11.26 -11.07 -18.02
CA ARG A 39 11.71 -9.75 -17.55
C ARG A 39 10.64 -8.67 -17.73
N TYR A 40 9.91 -8.69 -18.84
CA TYR A 40 8.81 -7.75 -19.07
C TYR A 40 7.69 -7.89 -18.03
N ILE A 41 7.32 -9.13 -17.67
CA ILE A 41 6.34 -9.40 -16.61
C ILE A 41 6.86 -8.91 -15.25
N GLN A 42 8.13 -9.15 -14.94
CA GLN A 42 8.75 -8.67 -13.69
C GLN A 42 8.78 -7.14 -13.61
N ASP A 43 9.13 -6.46 -14.70
CA ASP A 43 9.15 -5.00 -14.77
C ASP A 43 7.73 -4.43 -14.62
N PHE A 44 6.74 -5.06 -15.23
CA PHE A 44 5.33 -4.72 -15.06
C PHE A 44 4.86 -4.90 -13.62
N ALA A 45 5.11 -6.07 -13.02
CA ALA A 45 4.77 -6.32 -11.62
C ALA A 45 5.47 -5.32 -10.67
N GLY A 46 6.72 -4.96 -10.97
CA GLY A 46 7.46 -3.93 -10.25
C GLY A 46 6.80 -2.56 -10.32
N LYS A 47 6.26 -2.15 -11.49
CA LYS A 47 5.49 -0.92 -11.66
C LYS A 47 4.20 -0.94 -10.83
N ILE A 48 3.41 -2.02 -10.92
CA ILE A 48 2.18 -2.18 -10.14
C ILE A 48 2.48 -2.12 -8.63
N SER A 49 3.56 -2.75 -8.16
CA SER A 49 3.95 -2.73 -6.75
C SER A 49 4.31 -1.33 -6.21
N ARG A 50 4.70 -0.40 -7.10
CA ARG A 50 4.95 1.00 -6.74
C ARG A 50 3.70 1.87 -6.84
N GLY A 51 2.58 1.29 -7.27
CA GLY A 51 1.31 2.00 -7.49
C GLY A 51 1.18 2.65 -8.86
N ASP A 52 2.07 2.34 -9.81
CA ASP A 52 1.96 2.86 -11.17
C ASP A 52 0.77 2.20 -11.89
N VAL A 53 -0.08 3.00 -12.53
CA VAL A 53 -1.12 2.50 -13.42
C VAL A 53 -0.51 2.24 -14.79
N ALA A 54 -0.40 0.97 -15.17
CA ALA A 54 0.15 0.56 -16.44
C ALA A 54 -0.68 -0.54 -17.06
N ASP A 55 -0.83 -0.49 -18.39
CA ASP A 55 -1.45 -1.55 -19.16
C ASP A 55 -0.41 -2.61 -19.53
N PHE A 56 -0.82 -3.87 -19.46
CA PHE A 56 0.02 -4.98 -19.90
C PHE A 56 -0.18 -5.23 -21.39
N VAL A 57 0.67 -4.60 -22.20
CA VAL A 57 0.66 -4.80 -23.66
C VAL A 57 1.98 -5.45 -24.09
N PRO A 58 2.01 -6.76 -24.39
CA PRO A 58 3.24 -7.40 -24.81
C PRO A 58 3.70 -6.84 -26.18
N PRO A 59 4.99 -6.53 -26.35
CA PRO A 59 5.49 -5.88 -27.58
C PRO A 59 5.47 -6.79 -28.82
N ARG A 60 5.24 -8.09 -28.63
CA ARG A 60 5.09 -9.10 -29.68
C ARG A 60 4.17 -10.20 -29.17
N PRO A 61 3.51 -10.97 -30.05
CA PRO A 61 2.75 -12.14 -29.65
C PRO A 61 3.63 -13.14 -28.90
N TRP A 62 3.12 -13.67 -27.80
CA TRP A 62 3.78 -14.68 -26.98
C TRP A 62 3.15 -16.05 -27.21
N THR A 63 3.79 -17.09 -26.67
CA THR A 63 3.20 -18.44 -26.67
C THR A 63 1.97 -18.48 -25.76
N PRO A 64 1.03 -19.41 -25.97
CA PRO A 64 -0.19 -19.50 -25.16
C PRO A 64 0.07 -19.55 -23.65
N GLU A 65 1.13 -20.24 -23.24
CA GLU A 65 1.52 -20.37 -21.83
C GLU A 65 1.94 -19.01 -21.24
N LEU A 66 2.77 -18.26 -21.96
CA LEU A 66 3.22 -16.94 -21.54
C LEU A 66 2.08 -15.92 -21.55
N THR A 67 1.17 -16.02 -22.52
CA THR A 67 -0.04 -15.19 -22.55
C THR A 67 -0.91 -15.46 -21.33
N ALA A 68 -1.13 -16.73 -20.95
CA ALA A 68 -1.86 -17.09 -19.75
C ALA A 68 -1.19 -16.55 -18.46
N VAL A 69 0.14 -16.56 -18.38
CA VAL A 69 0.85 -15.91 -17.25
C VAL A 69 0.63 -14.40 -17.25
N GLY A 70 0.69 -13.75 -18.43
CA GLY A 70 0.40 -12.33 -18.57
C GLY A 70 -0.99 -11.95 -18.07
N GLU A 71 -2.01 -12.69 -18.51
CA GLU A 71 -3.41 -12.53 -18.07
C GLU A 71 -3.58 -12.75 -16.56
N GLY A 72 -2.88 -13.74 -15.99
CA GLY A 72 -2.83 -13.97 -14.56
C GLY A 72 -2.29 -12.77 -13.80
N VAL A 73 -1.18 -12.20 -14.26
CA VAL A 73 -0.55 -11.02 -13.63
C VAL A 73 -1.43 -9.78 -13.78
N THR A 74 -2.10 -9.57 -14.91
CA THR A 74 -3.06 -8.46 -15.05
C THR A 74 -4.25 -8.60 -14.12
N THR A 75 -4.76 -9.82 -13.94
CA THR A 75 -5.87 -10.09 -13.01
C THR A 75 -5.45 -9.82 -11.58
N MET A 76 -4.24 -10.23 -11.20
CA MET A 76 -3.67 -9.90 -9.90
C MET A 76 -3.48 -8.40 -9.71
N ALA A 77 -2.97 -7.68 -10.73
CA ALA A 77 -2.81 -6.23 -10.67
C ALA A 77 -4.15 -5.52 -10.44
N ALA A 78 -5.20 -5.89 -11.17
CA ALA A 78 -6.55 -5.35 -10.98
C ALA A 78 -7.13 -5.67 -9.59
N ALA A 79 -6.88 -6.88 -9.07
CA ALA A 79 -7.31 -7.25 -7.73
C ALA A 79 -6.59 -6.45 -6.64
N ILE A 80 -5.28 -6.20 -6.80
CA ILE A 80 -4.50 -5.37 -5.88
C ILE A 80 -5.02 -3.94 -5.86
N THR A 81 -5.21 -3.31 -7.02
CA THR A 81 -5.69 -1.93 -7.11
C THR A 81 -7.10 -1.77 -6.53
N SER A 82 -8.00 -2.74 -6.77
CA SER A 82 -9.33 -2.75 -6.15
C SER A 82 -9.27 -2.85 -4.63
N ARG A 83 -8.46 -3.77 -4.09
CA ARG A 83 -8.29 -3.92 -2.64
C ARG A 83 -7.69 -2.68 -1.99
N GLU A 84 -6.71 -2.05 -2.64
CA GLU A 84 -6.16 -0.79 -2.16
C GLU A 84 -7.22 0.31 -2.12
N ALA A 85 -8.06 0.42 -3.16
CA ALA A 85 -9.13 1.40 -3.20
C ALA A 85 -10.17 1.16 -2.08
N GLU A 86 -10.56 -0.10 -1.85
CA GLU A 86 -11.45 -0.48 -0.75
C GLU A 86 -10.85 -0.18 0.63
N LEU A 87 -9.57 -0.50 0.83
CA LEU A 87 -8.86 -0.20 2.07
C LEU A 87 -8.77 1.31 2.30
N ARG A 88 -8.44 2.10 1.28
CA ARG A 88 -8.40 3.56 1.38
C ARG A 88 -9.77 4.13 1.72
N ALA A 89 -10.83 3.70 1.02
CA ALA A 89 -12.20 4.13 1.32
C ALA A 89 -12.62 3.76 2.76
N GLY A 90 -12.27 2.55 3.22
CA GLY A 90 -12.51 2.11 4.59
C GLY A 90 -11.76 2.95 5.63
N LEU A 91 -10.52 3.33 5.35
CA LEU A 91 -9.74 4.23 6.20
C LEU A 91 -10.37 5.63 6.27
N GLU A 92 -10.74 6.22 5.14
CA GLU A 92 -11.40 7.53 5.09
C GLU A 92 -12.73 7.52 5.87
N GLN A 93 -13.52 6.45 5.74
CA GLN A 93 -14.76 6.29 6.49
C GLN A 93 -14.49 6.17 8.00
N ARG A 94 -13.47 5.40 8.41
CA ARG A 94 -13.06 5.33 9.82
C ARG A 94 -12.65 6.69 10.36
N ASP A 95 -11.85 7.45 9.61
CA ASP A 95 -11.41 8.79 10.01
C ASP A 95 -12.58 9.77 10.12
N HIS A 96 -13.56 9.68 9.21
CA HIS A 96 -14.78 10.47 9.30
C HIS A 96 -15.60 10.11 10.55
N MET A 97 -15.82 8.82 10.82
CA MET A 97 -16.55 8.37 12.00
C MET A 97 -15.84 8.76 13.31
N LEU A 98 -14.51 8.68 13.35
CA LEU A 98 -13.73 9.13 14.50
C LEU A 98 -13.95 10.62 14.76
N ARG A 99 -13.86 11.47 13.73
CA ARG A 99 -14.15 12.91 13.85
C ARG A 99 -15.55 13.17 14.41
N GLU A 100 -16.55 12.44 13.94
CA GLU A 100 -17.93 12.57 14.42
C GLU A 100 -18.07 12.15 15.90
N ILE A 101 -17.43 11.06 16.32
CA ILE A 101 -17.39 10.65 17.73
C ILE A 101 -16.79 11.75 18.59
N HIS A 102 -15.64 12.32 18.19
CA HIS A 102 -14.99 13.38 18.97
C HIS A 102 -15.86 14.63 19.08
N HIS A 103 -16.54 15.00 17.99
CA HIS A 103 -17.51 16.09 18.01
C HIS A 103 -18.66 15.81 18.99
N ARG A 104 -19.22 14.60 18.96
CA ARG A 104 -20.29 14.18 19.89
C ARG A 104 -19.83 14.15 21.34
N VAL A 105 -18.63 13.66 21.63
CA VAL A 105 -18.08 13.64 22.99
C VAL A 105 -17.90 15.07 23.51
N LYS A 106 -17.39 15.99 22.69
CA LYS A 106 -17.30 17.41 23.03
C LYS A 106 -18.69 17.98 23.38
N ASN A 107 -19.68 17.72 22.55
CA ASN A 107 -21.05 18.21 22.77
C ASN A 107 -21.67 17.63 24.05
N ASN A 108 -21.46 16.34 24.31
CA ASN A 108 -21.95 15.68 25.53
C ASN A 108 -21.31 16.25 26.79
N LEU A 109 -19.98 16.46 26.79
CA LEU A 109 -19.27 17.04 27.94
C LEU A 109 -19.70 18.49 28.19
N GLN A 110 -19.95 19.26 27.13
CA GLN A 110 -20.53 20.61 27.25
C GLN A 110 -21.92 20.57 27.87
N MET A 111 -22.80 19.67 27.40
CA MET A 111 -24.15 19.51 27.96
C MET A 111 -24.10 19.11 29.44
N ILE A 112 -23.27 18.13 29.80
CA ILE A 112 -23.09 17.70 31.20
C ILE A 112 -22.60 18.87 32.05
N SER A 113 -21.62 19.64 31.56
CA SER A 113 -21.14 20.83 32.28
C SER A 113 -22.24 21.87 32.49
N SER A 114 -23.08 22.13 31.49
CA SER A 114 -24.22 23.03 31.61
C SER A 114 -25.25 22.53 32.63
N LEU A 115 -25.60 21.24 32.60
CA LEU A 115 -26.52 20.64 33.57
C LEU A 115 -25.97 20.70 35.00
N LEU A 116 -24.69 20.40 35.18
CA LEU A 116 -24.03 20.51 36.49
C LEU A 116 -24.04 21.96 36.98
N ASN A 117 -23.82 22.95 36.12
CA ASN A 117 -23.87 24.36 36.52
C ASN A 117 -25.28 24.80 36.94
N LEU A 118 -26.31 24.36 36.23
CA LEU A 118 -27.70 24.63 36.60
C LEU A 118 -28.04 23.99 37.96
N GLN A 119 -27.68 22.72 38.15
CA GLN A 119 -27.94 22.01 39.41
C GLN A 119 -27.15 22.60 40.59
N ALA A 120 -25.94 23.11 40.36
CA ALA A 120 -25.14 23.73 41.42
C ALA A 120 -25.83 24.94 42.07
N GLY A 121 -26.62 25.70 41.31
CA GLY A 121 -27.41 26.83 41.81
C GLY A 121 -28.49 26.44 42.82
N GLU A 122 -29.03 25.22 42.69
CA GLU A 122 -30.11 24.69 43.54
C GLU A 122 -29.61 24.08 44.87
N ILE A 123 -28.29 23.85 45.00
CA ILE A 123 -27.72 23.18 46.19
C ILE A 123 -27.60 24.15 47.36
N ARG A 124 -28.41 23.91 48.40
CA ARG A 124 -28.41 24.69 49.66
C ARG A 124 -27.43 24.18 50.72
N SER A 125 -27.11 22.88 50.72
CA SER A 125 -26.21 22.28 51.73
C SER A 125 -24.73 22.51 51.39
N PRO A 126 -23.93 23.15 52.26
CA PRO A 126 -22.50 23.40 52.01
C PRO A 126 -21.67 22.12 51.86
N ARG A 127 -22.08 21.03 52.52
CA ARG A 127 -21.42 19.72 52.40
C ARG A 127 -21.67 19.11 51.02
N ILE A 128 -22.90 19.15 50.54
CA ILE A 128 -23.26 18.64 49.20
C ILE A 128 -22.59 19.48 48.12
N ARG A 129 -22.54 20.81 48.30
CA ARG A 129 -21.88 21.74 47.35
C ARG A 129 -20.40 21.40 47.14
N ARG A 130 -19.68 20.99 48.19
CA ARG A 130 -18.27 20.53 48.07
C ARG A 130 -18.14 19.27 47.21
N TYR A 131 -18.87 18.21 47.54
CA TYR A 131 -18.83 16.96 46.74
C TYR A 131 -19.27 17.17 45.29
N PHE A 132 -20.20 18.09 45.06
CA PHE A 132 -20.66 18.44 43.73
C PHE A 132 -19.59 19.21 42.93
N GLY A 133 -18.86 20.12 43.57
CA GLY A 133 -17.71 20.79 42.98
C GLY A 133 -16.60 19.81 42.55
N ASP A 134 -16.33 18.79 43.35
CA ASP A 134 -15.40 17.72 42.98
C ASP A 134 -15.87 16.95 41.73
N ALA A 135 -17.16 16.67 41.62
CA ALA A 135 -17.74 16.02 40.45
C ALA A 135 -17.62 16.89 39.18
N GLN A 136 -17.88 18.20 39.28
CA GLN A 136 -17.64 19.15 38.18
C GLN A 136 -16.17 19.16 37.75
N ASN A 137 -15.23 19.22 38.70
CA ASN A 137 -13.80 19.22 38.39
C ASN A 137 -13.36 17.95 37.66
N ARG A 138 -13.92 16.79 38.01
CA ARG A 138 -13.67 15.53 37.30
C ARG A 138 -14.18 15.57 35.85
N VAL A 139 -15.36 16.12 35.60
CA VAL A 139 -15.90 16.29 34.24
C VAL A 139 -15.06 17.27 33.42
N LEU A 140 -14.63 18.39 34.02
CA LEU A 140 -13.72 19.34 33.38
C LEU A 140 -12.39 18.68 33.01
N THR A 141 -11.84 17.87 33.91
CA THR A 141 -10.59 17.12 33.69
C THR A 141 -10.74 16.14 32.53
N LEU A 142 -11.85 15.39 32.46
CA LEU A 142 -12.16 14.50 31.35
C LEU A 142 -12.26 15.24 30.00
N SER A 143 -12.84 16.44 29.99
CA SER A 143 -12.92 17.29 28.80
C SER A 143 -11.55 17.76 28.31
N ILE A 144 -10.67 18.16 29.24
CA ILE A 144 -9.29 18.53 28.92
C ILE A 144 -8.51 17.33 28.40
N LEU A 145 -8.60 16.17 29.07
CA LEU A 145 -7.93 14.95 28.65
C LEU A 145 -8.39 14.47 27.26
N HIS A 146 -9.70 14.44 27.01
CA HIS A 146 -10.24 14.05 25.71
C HIS A 146 -9.70 14.94 24.57
N ARG A 147 -9.70 16.26 24.78
CA ARG A 147 -9.14 17.21 23.81
C ARG A 147 -7.64 16.99 23.59
N HIS A 148 -6.86 16.79 24.65
CA HIS A 148 -5.41 16.60 24.53
C HIS A 148 -5.04 15.28 23.82
N LEU A 149 -5.77 14.19 24.09
CA LEU A 149 -5.59 12.90 23.41
C LEU A 149 -5.94 13.00 21.93
N TYR A 150 -7.05 13.66 21.59
CA TYR A 150 -7.44 13.83 20.20
C TYR A 150 -6.51 14.75 19.43
N GLU A 151 -6.14 15.91 19.99
CA GLU A 151 -5.21 16.84 19.36
C GLU A 151 -3.92 16.11 19.00
N ARG A 152 -3.27 15.41 19.95
CA ARG A 152 -2.06 14.62 19.69
C ARG A 152 -2.24 13.56 18.60
N THR A 153 -3.37 12.86 18.59
CA THR A 153 -3.68 11.86 17.55
C THR A 153 -3.88 12.53 16.17
N SER A 154 -4.49 13.71 16.15
CA SER A 154 -4.69 14.48 14.91
C SER A 154 -3.37 15.02 14.33
N TRP A 155 -2.44 15.48 15.17
CA TRP A 155 -1.10 15.90 14.73
C TRP A 155 -0.34 14.73 14.09
N SER A 156 -0.38 13.54 14.69
CA SER A 156 0.28 12.36 14.11
C SER A 156 -0.34 11.89 12.79
N LEU A 157 -1.66 12.07 12.61
CA LEU A 157 -2.36 11.71 11.38
C LEU A 157 -2.04 12.69 10.23
N VAL A 158 -1.99 13.99 10.55
CA VAL A 158 -1.65 15.06 9.59
C VAL A 158 -0.22 14.93 9.10
N ASP A 159 0.75 14.61 9.98
CA ASP A 159 2.13 14.35 9.56
C ASP A 159 2.25 13.13 8.65
N PHE A 160 1.50 12.05 8.92
CA PHE A 160 1.48 10.88 8.04
C PHE A 160 0.89 11.18 6.67
N GLN A 161 -0.24 11.90 6.62
CA GLN A 161 -0.85 12.29 5.36
C GLN A 161 0.05 13.24 4.56
N ARG A 162 0.73 14.16 5.24
CA ARG A 162 1.71 15.08 4.64
C ARG A 162 2.95 14.34 4.13
N PHE A 163 3.42 13.33 4.84
CA PHE A 163 4.54 12.49 4.41
C PHE A 163 4.23 11.66 3.16
N ILE A 164 2.98 11.19 3.03
CA ILE A 164 2.54 10.46 1.83
C ILE A 164 2.26 11.41 0.66
N SER A 165 1.78 12.64 0.90
CA SER A 165 1.51 13.61 -0.16
C SER A 165 2.75 14.37 -0.66
N ASP A 166 3.83 14.42 0.11
CA ASP A 166 5.12 15.07 -0.24
C ASP A 166 6.02 14.18 -1.13
N ARG A 167 5.56 12.98 -1.50
CA ARG A 167 6.22 12.08 -2.45
C ARG A 167 5.40 11.98 -3.75
N ARG A 168 5.22 13.12 -4.42
CA ARG A 168 4.89 13.20 -5.85
C ARG A 168 5.94 14.04 -6.56
#